data_AF-A0A183AZA8-F1
#
_entry.id   AF-A0A183AZA8-F1
#
_cell.length_a   1.000
_cell.length_b   1.000
_cell.length_c   1.000
_cell.angle_alpha   90.00
_cell.angle_beta   90.00
_cell.angle_gamma   90.00
#
_symmetry.space_group_name_H-M   'P 1'
#
loop_
_entity.id
_entity.type
_entity.pdbx_description
1 polymer ?
#
loop_
_entity_poly.entity_id
_entity_poly.type
_entity_poly.pdbx_seq_one_letter_code
_entity_poly.pdbx_strand_id
1 'polypeptide(L)' 'MELCMQTYFKFEGGIYEQLKGTPMGSPISGFIAEAIMQKLEKKVLPRIMPKLLLRYVDDIFIILKKWGLRASA' A
#
# COMPACT_ATOMS: atom_id res chain seq x y z
N MET A 1 -8.30 12.08 -15.62
CA MET A 1 -7.79 12.65 -14.36
C MET A 1 -6.28 12.65 -14.48
N GLU A 2 -5.70 13.78 -14.87
CA GLU A 2 -4.25 13.92 -14.98
C GLU A 2 -3.73 14.21 -13.58
N LEU A 3 -3.27 13.15 -12.90
CA LEU A 3 -2.67 13.29 -11.58
C LEU A 3 -1.31 13.97 -11.79
N CYS A 4 -1.14 15.20 -11.30
CA CYS A 4 0.14 15.91 -11.35
C CYS A 4 1.12 15.27 -10.35
N MET A 5 1.61 14.09 -10.70
CA MET A 5 2.53 13.26 -9.91
C MET A 5 3.95 13.52 -10.37
N GLN A 6 4.52 14.64 -9.93
CA GLN A 6 5.93 14.90 -10.16
C GLN A 6 6.78 14.01 -9.24
N THR A 7 7.55 13.12 -9.84
CA THR A 7 8.44 12.16 -9.14
C THR A 7 9.87 12.68 -9.00
N TYR A 8 10.14 13.90 -9.46
CA TYR A 8 11.44 14.54 -9.33
C TYR A 8 11.61 15.14 -7.93
N PHE A 9 12.78 14.92 -7.32
CA PHE A 9 13.16 15.53 -6.04
C PHE A 9 14.60 16.01 -6.07
N LYS A 10 14.92 16.97 -5.19
CA LYS A 10 16.26 17.53 -5.04
C LYS A 10 16.91 17.00 -3.77
N PHE A 11 18.14 16.50 -3.88
CA PHE A 11 18.94 16.05 -2.74
C PHE A 11 20.40 16.41 -2.98
N GLU A 12 21.07 17.03 -2.00
CA GLU A 12 22.49 17.44 -2.09
C GLU A 12 22.86 18.19 -3.38
N GLY A 13 21.94 19.02 -3.89
CA GLY A 13 22.16 19.78 -5.12
C GLY A 13 21.90 19.02 -6.42
N GLY A 14 21.76 17.70 -6.39
CA GLY A 14 21.35 16.87 -7.52
C GLY A 14 19.83 16.80 -7.69
N ILE A 15 19.38 16.58 -8.92
CA ILE A 15 17.97 16.30 -9.27
C ILE A 15 17.87 14.81 -9.61
N TYR A 16 16.93 14.14 -8.97
CA TYR A 16 16.69 12.71 -9.12
C TYR A 16 15.23 12.46 -9.48
N GLU A 17 14.98 11.36 -10.19
CA GLU A 17 13.64 10.91 -10.55
C GLU A 17 13.31 9.60 -9.84
N GLN A 18 12.18 9.56 -9.14
CA GLN A 18 11.65 8.32 -8.58
C GLN A 18 10.91 7.52 -9.67
N LEU A 19 11.55 6.47 -10.18
CA LEU A 19 11.02 5.64 -11.26
C LEU A 19 9.87 4.70 -10.83
N LYS A 20 9.75 4.40 -9.54
CA LYS A 20 8.76 3.47 -9.00
C LYS A 20 8.19 3.96 -7.67
N GLY A 21 6.91 3.67 -7.46
CA GLY A 21 6.17 4.10 -6.29
C GLY A 21 5.64 5.53 -6.43
N THR A 22 5.17 6.08 -5.32
CA THR A 22 4.66 7.45 -5.24
C THR A 22 5.65 8.33 -4.48
N PRO A 23 5.80 9.61 -4.83
CA PRO A 23 6.71 10.52 -4.13
C PRO A 23 6.20 10.74 -2.71
N MET A 24 7.05 10.45 -1.72
CA MET A 24 6.73 10.73 -0.31
C MET A 24 6.59 12.25 -0.12
N GLY A 25 5.59 12.68 0.64
CA GLY A 25 5.31 14.10 0.87
C GLY A 25 4.42 14.77 -0.19
N SER A 26 4.10 14.11 -1.30
CA SER A 26 3.05 14.61 -2.20
C SER A 26 1.67 14.46 -1.54
N PRO A 27 0.79 15.49 -1.64
CA PRO A 27 -0.51 15.49 -0.99
C PRO A 27 -1.44 14.37 -1.50
N ILE A 28 -1.18 13.83 -2.70
CA ILE A 28 -2.00 12.76 -3.29
C ILE A 28 -1.40 11.36 -3.12
N SER A 29 -0.12 11.24 -2.73
CA SER A 29 0.55 9.94 -2.60
C SER A 29 -0.11 9.03 -1.59
N GLY A 30 -0.62 9.57 -0.47
CA GLY A 30 -1.36 8.79 0.52
C GLY A 30 -2.64 8.18 -0.03
N PHE A 31 -3.39 8.94 -0.84
CA PHE A 31 -4.61 8.44 -1.51
C PHE A 31 -4.30 7.33 -2.52
N ILE A 32 -3.21 7.46 -3.27
CA ILE A 32 -2.80 6.42 -4.22
C ILE A 32 -2.32 5.16 -3.50
N ALA A 33 -1.53 5.31 -2.43
CA ALA A 33 -1.10 4.19 -1.60
C ALA A 33 -2.32 3.43 -1.04
N GLU A 34 -3.30 4.17 -0.51
CA GLU A 34 -4.58 3.63 -0.04
C GLU A 34 -5.33 2.86 -1.14
N ALA A 35 -5.49 3.45 -2.33
CA ALA A 35 -6.21 2.81 -3.44
C ALA A 35 -5.51 1.52 -3.93
N ILE A 36 -4.18 1.51 -3.96
CA ILE A 36 -3.39 0.31 -4.32
C ILE A 36 -3.55 -0.76 -3.24
N MET A 37 -3.48 -0.40 -1.97
CA MET A 37 -3.65 -1.34 -0.85
C MET A 37 -5.05 -1.96 -0.86
N GLN A 38 -6.11 -1.16 -1.06
CA GLN A 38 -7.47 -1.68 -1.20
C GLN A 38 -7.61 -2.66 -2.39
N LYS A 39 -6.92 -2.40 -3.51
CA LYS A 39 -6.93 -3.31 -4.67
C LYS A 39 -6.26 -4.64 -4.33
N LEU A 40 -5.15 -4.62 -3.60
CA LEU A 40 -4.46 -5.82 -3.13
C LEU A 40 -5.32 -6.61 -2.13
N GLU A 41 -5.91 -5.91 -1.16
CA GLU A 41 -6.82 -6.49 -0.18
C GLU A 41 -8.02 -7.18 -0.85
N LYS A 42 -8.68 -6.52 -1.80
CA LYS A 42 -9.80 -7.13 -2.56
C LYS A 42 -9.41 -8.44 -3.25
N LYS A 43 -8.15 -8.59 -3.65
CA LYS A 43 -7.64 -9.83 -4.29
C LYS A 43 -7.35 -10.94 -3.27
N VAL A 44 -6.95 -10.58 -2.05
CA VAL A 44 -6.43 -11.54 -1.05
C VAL A 44 -7.47 -11.88 0.02
N LEU A 45 -8.25 -10.91 0.50
CA LEU A 45 -9.20 -11.07 1.60
C LEU A 45 -10.28 -12.13 1.37
N PRO A 46 -10.84 -12.31 0.16
CA PRO A 46 -11.82 -13.39 -0.08
C PRO A 46 -11.27 -14.79 0.20
N ARG A 47 -9.95 -15.00 0.13
CA ARG A 47 -9.31 -16.30 0.40
C ARG A 47 -9.07 -16.54 1.89
N ILE A 48 -8.88 -15.46 2.65
CA ILE A 48 -8.46 -15.51 4.06
C ILE A 48 -9.66 -15.41 5.01
N MET A 49 -10.71 -14.68 4.61
CA MET A 49 -11.94 -14.46 5.39
C MET A 49 -11.69 -14.11 6.87
N PRO A 50 -11.05 -12.96 7.17
CA PRO A 50 -10.70 -12.59 8.53
C PRO A 50 -11.91 -12.24 9.40
N LYS A 51 -11.77 -12.46 10.72
CA LYS A 51 -12.74 -11.98 11.73
C LYS A 51 -12.62 -10.48 11.98
N LEU A 52 -11.40 -9.97 11.97
CA LEU A 52 -11.07 -8.56 12.12
C LEU A 52 -9.92 -8.23 11.19
N LEU A 53 -10.00 -7.07 10.55
CA LEU A 53 -8.95 -6.46 9.75
C LEU A 53 -8.88 -4.98 10.15
N LEU A 54 -7.72 -4.54 10.61
CA LEU A 54 -7.39 -3.13 10.80
C LEU A 54 -6.18 -2.82 9.93
N ARG A 55 -6.21 -1.71 9.19
CA ARG A 55 -5.08 -1.29 8.35
C ARG A 55 -4.79 0.19 8.52
N TYR A 56 -3.50 0.53 8.54
CA TYR A 56 -2.97 1.88 8.44
C TYR A 56 -1.90 1.93 7.34
N VAL A 57 -2.22 2.53 6.19
CA VAL A 57 -1.35 2.58 5.00
C VAL A 57 -0.80 1.18 4.64
N ASP A 58 0.41 0.84 5.03
CA ASP A 58 1.11 -0.44 4.83
C ASP A 58 1.05 -1.40 6.03
N ASP A 59 0.71 -0.92 7.23
CA ASP A 59 0.53 -1.75 8.43
C ASP A 59 -0.83 -2.45 8.44
N ILE A 60 -0.82 -3.77 8.65
CA ILE A 60 -2.05 -4.58 8.68
C ILE A 60 -2.10 -5.46 9.93
N PHE A 61 -3.20 -5.39 10.66
CA PHE A 61 -3.53 -6.27 11.79
C PHE A 61 -4.75 -7.14 11.45
N ILE A 62 -4.59 -8.46 11.53
CA ILE A 62 -5.63 -9.43 11.13
C ILE A 62 -5.88 -10.45 12.25
N ILE A 63 -7.14 -10.71 12.57
CA ILE A 63 -7.55 -11.84 13.41
C ILE A 63 -8.20 -12.92 12.54
N LEU A 64 -7.64 -14.14 12.56
CA LEU A 64 -8.13 -15.30 11.80
C LEU A 64 -8.72 -16.38 12.71
N LYS A 65 -9.62 -17.21 12.14
CA LYS A 65 -10.01 -18.47 12.80
C LYS A 65 -8.88 -19.49 12.62
N LYS A 66 -8.56 -20.21 13.68
CA LYS A 66 -7.47 -21.21 13.73
C LYS A 66 -7.62 -22.38 12.75
N TRP A 67 -8.81 -22.62 12.22
CA TRP A 67 -9.09 -23.78 11.36
C TRP A 67 -8.65 -23.53 9.91
N GLY A 68 -7.35 -23.70 9.64
CA GLY A 68 -6.83 -23.80 8.26
C GLY A 68 -5.54 -23.06 7.93
N LEU A 69 -4.75 -22.60 8.89
CA LEU A 69 -3.40 -22.08 8.59
C LEU A 69 -2.47 -23.25 8.22
N ARG A 70 -2.38 -23.59 6.92
CA ARG A 70 -1.12 -24.08 6.36
C ARG A 70 -0.24 -22.86 6.22
N ALA A 71 0.61 -22.62 7.21
CA ALA A 71 1.72 -21.69 7.04
C ALA A 71 2.63 -22.28 5.95
N SER A 72 2.75 -21.60 4.81
CA SER A 72 3.89 -21.82 3.93
C SER A 72 5.07 -21.11 4.59
N ALA A 73 5.91 -21.90 5.26
CA ALA A 73 7.28 -21.53 5.57
C ALA A 73 8.11 -21.54 4.28
#